data_AF-A0A6M1M3V5-F1
#
_entry.id   AF-A0A6M1M3V5-F1
#
_cell.length_a   1.000
_cell.length_b   1.000
_cell.length_c   1.000
_cell.angle_alpha   90.00
_cell.angle_beta   90.00
_cell.angle_gamma   90.00
#
_symmetry.space_group_name_H-M   'P 1'
#
loop_
_entity.id
_entity.type
_entity.pdbx_description
1 polymer ?
#
loop_
_entity_poly.entity_id
_entity_poly.type
_entity_poly.pdbx_seq_one_letter_code
_entity_poly.pdbx_strand_id
1 'polypeptide(L)'
;MLIAASALLILVAWFAGPRRFVELVLLTRASLDPVFTLTKFGGLDEMGVGASVNVAVLVVAVACVATRPRVSPVPAFVLWLPLLLVCLASTQVAPDPGSAIRLLMLLATHAAFCLLAVYMVRDFADLRHFLLLIVVGSIAPTLYAGLQLAMGWAAFDDDSIRVYSSFPHPNIYAFYLMTILAVVLTLLAGPRFALSPRLRRMLVLYVPVLLGLLLLTKTRSAWAGAALILLTYGLLFDRRTLLYFLGLPVALLTVPELAERFADLQQGNTADAYEKLNSYAFRVLLWQGAMTWVWERPIFGYGLSSFGHYVTQFFPLPLENDTIDSHSVYVQFLFETGVIGLVAYLWLYARIIAATARLILRGERWAWMLLAMIAGYLSMAYSDNMLYYLVPTWYMWFVLGGACTVLRQRPAVRRRAAILPLPA
;
A
#
# COMPACT_ATOMS: atom_id res chain seq x y z
N MET A 1 24.99 14.07 3.69
CA MET A 1 24.50 13.73 2.33
C MET A 1 23.00 13.92 2.16
N LEU A 2 22.17 13.48 3.13
CA LEU A 2 20.70 13.59 3.09
C LEU A 2 20.18 15.01 2.77
N ILE A 3 20.72 16.05 3.43
CA ILE A 3 20.28 17.44 3.22
C ILE A 3 20.56 17.89 1.78
N ALA A 4 21.77 17.65 1.27
CA ALA A 4 22.16 18.01 -0.09
C ALA A 4 21.33 17.28 -1.16
N ALA A 5 21.10 15.97 -0.98
CA ALA A 5 20.25 15.19 -1.88
C ALA A 5 18.80 15.67 -1.85
N SER A 6 18.27 15.99 -0.66
CA SER A 6 16.91 16.56 -0.51
C SER A 6 16.82 17.91 -1.20
N ALA A 7 17.80 18.79 -0.99
CA ALA A 7 17.85 20.12 -1.62
C ALA A 7 17.89 20.00 -3.15
N LEU A 8 18.71 19.10 -3.70
CA LEU A 8 18.78 18.86 -5.14
C LEU A 8 17.44 18.36 -5.70
N LEU A 9 16.81 17.37 -5.04
CA LEU A 9 15.49 16.86 -5.46
C LEU A 9 14.41 17.94 -5.41
N ILE A 10 14.44 18.81 -4.39
CA ILE A 10 13.53 19.95 -4.27
C ILE A 10 13.78 20.96 -5.39
N LEU A 11 15.05 21.25 -5.71
CA LEU A 11 15.41 22.13 -6.83
C LEU A 11 14.93 21.55 -8.16
N VAL A 12 15.14 20.25 -8.40
CA VAL A 12 14.62 19.55 -9.58
C VAL A 12 13.09 19.65 -9.63
N ALA A 13 12.40 19.45 -8.50
CA ALA A 13 10.95 19.60 -8.43
C ALA A 13 10.48 21.03 -8.73
N TRP A 14 11.24 22.03 -8.30
CA TRP A 14 10.98 23.44 -8.57
C TRP A 14 11.11 23.77 -10.06
N PHE A 15 12.22 23.35 -10.70
CA PHE A 15 12.47 23.62 -12.12
C PHE A 15 11.62 22.78 -13.07
N ALA A 16 11.42 21.49 -12.79
CA ALA A 16 10.59 20.62 -13.62
C ALA A 16 9.09 20.82 -13.38
N GLY A 17 8.73 21.42 -12.24
CA GLY A 17 7.37 21.60 -11.77
C GLY A 17 6.87 20.39 -10.95
N PRO A 18 5.97 20.63 -9.97
CA PRO A 18 5.56 19.62 -9.00
C PRO A 18 4.85 18.42 -9.64
N ARG A 19 4.17 18.60 -10.77
CA ARG A 19 3.53 17.50 -11.50
C ARG A 19 4.54 16.51 -12.07
N ARG A 20 5.56 16.99 -12.81
CA ARG A 20 6.59 16.13 -13.41
C ARG A 20 7.42 15.41 -12.35
N PHE A 21 7.69 16.07 -11.22
CA PHE A 21 8.33 15.44 -10.07
C PHE A 21 7.52 14.23 -9.57
N VAL A 22 6.21 14.40 -9.33
CA VAL A 22 5.35 13.29 -8.87
C VAL A 22 5.25 12.18 -9.92
N GLU A 23 5.15 12.52 -11.21
CA GLU A 23 5.17 11.54 -12.31
C GLU A 23 6.47 10.72 -12.30
N LEU A 24 7.63 11.37 -12.11
CA LEU A 24 8.92 10.70 -12.02
C LEU A 24 9.00 9.79 -10.79
N VAL A 25 8.51 10.24 -9.63
CA VAL A 25 8.50 9.43 -8.40
C VAL A 25 7.62 8.19 -8.57
N LEU A 26 6.41 8.33 -9.11
CA LEU A 26 5.52 7.20 -9.39
C LEU A 26 6.10 6.22 -10.43
N LEU A 27 6.94 6.71 -11.35
CA LEU A 27 7.57 5.87 -12.37
C LEU A 27 8.77 5.09 -11.82
N THR A 28 9.57 5.70 -10.94
CA THR A 28 10.91 5.22 -10.60
C THR A 28 11.04 4.63 -9.20
N ARG A 29 10.19 5.03 -8.25
CA ARG A 29 10.37 4.70 -6.83
C ARG A 29 10.45 3.19 -6.58
N ALA A 30 9.57 2.40 -7.20
CA ALA A 30 9.55 0.95 -7.06
C ALA A 30 10.84 0.25 -7.51
N SER A 31 11.58 0.85 -8.44
CA SER A 31 12.81 0.27 -9.01
C SER A 31 14.08 0.74 -8.30
N LEU A 32 14.04 1.88 -7.62
CA LEU A 32 15.22 2.51 -7.02
C LEU A 32 15.45 2.13 -5.56
N ASP A 33 14.55 1.37 -4.93
CA ASP A 33 14.71 0.93 -3.53
C ASP A 33 16.04 0.18 -3.25
N PRO A 34 16.57 -0.70 -4.13
CA PRO A 34 17.88 -1.31 -3.93
C PRO A 34 19.01 -0.28 -3.94
N VAL A 35 18.94 0.68 -4.88
CA VAL A 35 19.91 1.77 -5.00
C VAL A 35 19.89 2.64 -3.74
N PHE A 36 18.72 2.96 -3.22
CA PHE A 36 18.60 3.73 -1.97
C PHE A 36 19.12 2.95 -0.77
N THR A 37 18.99 1.63 -0.75
CA THR A 37 19.51 0.78 0.33
C THR A 37 21.04 0.78 0.34
N LEU A 38 21.68 0.75 -0.84
CA LEU A 38 23.15 0.87 -0.97
C LEU A 38 23.71 2.21 -0.45
N THR A 39 22.88 3.24 -0.34
CA THR A 39 23.31 4.56 0.18
C THR A 39 23.30 4.67 1.71
N LYS A 40 22.86 3.63 2.42
CA LYS A 40 22.94 3.57 3.89
C LYS A 40 24.37 3.19 4.28
N PHE A 41 25.21 4.18 4.62
CA PHE A 41 26.58 3.93 5.11
C PHE A 41 26.60 3.80 6.63
N GLY A 42 27.36 2.80 7.12
CA GLY A 42 27.31 2.32 8.50
C GLY A 42 27.63 3.35 9.59
N GLY A 43 26.97 3.19 10.74
CA GLY A 43 27.41 3.68 12.03
C GLY A 43 26.67 4.89 12.61
N LEU A 44 26.25 5.89 11.81
CA LEU A 44 25.70 7.12 12.38
C LEU A 44 24.55 7.81 11.62
N ASP A 45 23.95 7.21 10.59
CA ASP A 45 22.67 7.68 10.07
C ASP A 45 22.02 6.60 9.19
N GLU A 46 21.05 5.86 9.74
CA GLU A 46 20.23 4.88 8.98
C GLU A 46 19.38 5.50 7.85
N MET A 47 19.54 6.80 7.57
CA MET A 47 18.80 7.58 6.57
C MET A 47 19.54 7.63 5.24
N GLY A 48 19.27 6.65 4.37
CA GLY A 48 19.72 6.68 2.97
C GLY A 48 19.01 7.74 2.12
N VAL A 49 19.41 7.86 0.84
CA VAL A 49 18.82 8.79 -0.15
C VAL A 49 17.30 8.61 -0.31
N GLY A 50 16.77 7.43 0.03
CA GLY A 50 15.33 7.19 0.07
C GLY A 50 14.57 8.12 1.02
N ALA A 51 15.17 8.54 2.13
CA ALA A 51 14.58 9.51 3.05
C ALA A 51 14.56 10.94 2.46
N SER A 52 15.53 11.28 1.61
CA SER A 52 15.53 12.56 0.90
C SER A 52 14.34 12.70 -0.05
N VAL A 53 13.97 11.61 -0.74
CA VAL A 53 12.78 11.60 -1.60
C VAL A 53 11.52 11.85 -0.78
N ASN A 54 11.41 11.26 0.42
CA ASN A 54 10.28 11.46 1.31
C ASN A 54 10.15 12.93 1.76
N VAL A 55 11.26 13.55 2.16
CA VAL A 55 11.30 14.97 2.50
C VAL A 55 10.91 15.83 1.30
N ALA A 56 11.45 15.56 0.11
CA ALA A 56 11.09 16.28 -1.11
C ALA A 56 9.59 16.17 -1.44
N VAL A 57 8.99 14.99 -1.29
CA VAL A 57 7.54 14.78 -1.47
C VAL A 57 6.74 15.64 -0.49
N LEU A 58 7.11 15.68 0.78
CA LEU A 58 6.43 16.51 1.79
C LEU A 58 6.53 18.00 1.45
N VAL A 59 7.73 18.47 1.08
CA VAL A 59 7.95 19.87 0.68
C VAL A 59 7.12 20.22 -0.56
N VAL A 60 7.09 19.36 -1.57
CA VAL A 60 6.28 19.56 -2.79
C VAL A 60 4.78 19.60 -2.46
N ALA A 61 4.31 18.75 -1.55
CA ALA A 61 2.92 18.75 -1.10
C ALA A 61 2.55 20.06 -0.39
N VAL A 62 3.40 20.54 0.53
CA VAL A 62 3.21 21.84 1.21
C VAL A 62 3.25 22.99 0.22
N ALA A 63 4.21 22.98 -0.73
CA ALA A 63 4.32 24.00 -1.77
C ALA A 63 3.06 24.04 -2.66
N CYS A 64 2.45 22.89 -2.98
CA CYS A 64 1.20 22.84 -3.73
C CYS A 64 0.06 23.52 -2.97
N VAL A 65 -0.05 23.30 -1.65
CA VAL A 65 -1.05 23.97 -0.80
C VAL A 65 -0.83 25.48 -0.75
N ALA A 66 0.41 25.91 -0.55
CA ALA A 66 0.74 27.34 -0.45
C ALA A 66 0.56 28.10 -1.76
N THR A 67 0.94 27.49 -2.90
CA THR A 67 0.92 28.17 -4.21
C THR A 67 -0.40 28.08 -4.95
N ARG A 68 -1.29 27.14 -4.59
CA ARG A 68 -2.57 26.92 -5.27
C ARG A 68 -3.76 26.93 -4.29
N PRO A 69 -4.03 28.06 -3.60
CA PRO A 69 -5.06 28.15 -2.56
C PRO A 69 -6.50 27.92 -3.08
N ARG A 70 -6.72 27.97 -4.40
CA ARG A 70 -8.02 27.69 -5.03
C ARG A 70 -8.42 26.20 -4.96
N VAL A 71 -7.46 25.29 -4.79
CA VAL A 71 -7.74 23.86 -4.61
C VAL A 71 -7.85 23.57 -3.12
N SER A 72 -8.98 23.02 -2.67
CA SER A 72 -9.21 22.75 -1.25
C SER A 72 -8.43 21.50 -0.79
N PRO A 73 -7.51 21.60 0.19
CA PRO A 73 -6.78 20.45 0.77
C PRO A 73 -7.61 19.69 1.82
N VAL A 74 -8.73 20.29 2.28
CA VAL A 74 -9.66 19.74 3.29
C VAL A 74 -10.00 18.27 3.06
N PRO A 75 -10.20 17.75 1.84
CA PRO A 75 -10.54 16.34 1.61
C PRO A 75 -9.50 15.37 2.16
N ALA A 76 -8.23 15.65 1.89
CA ALA A 76 -7.13 14.81 2.36
C ALA A 76 -6.88 15.03 3.85
N PHE A 77 -7.03 16.27 4.34
CA PHE A 77 -6.87 16.58 5.78
C PHE A 77 -7.94 15.90 6.64
N VAL A 78 -9.21 15.89 6.23
CA VAL A 78 -10.28 15.19 6.96
C VAL A 78 -10.03 13.68 7.05
N LEU A 79 -9.33 13.10 6.08
CA LEU A 79 -8.94 11.69 6.11
C LEU A 79 -7.76 11.45 7.05
N TRP A 80 -6.67 12.19 6.88
CA TRP A 80 -5.37 11.85 7.46
C TRP A 80 -5.04 12.59 8.76
N LEU A 81 -5.52 13.81 8.94
CA LEU A 81 -5.15 14.64 10.08
C LEU A 81 -5.46 13.99 11.43
N PRO A 82 -6.62 13.32 11.65
CA PRO A 82 -6.89 12.65 12.92
C PRO A 82 -5.82 11.62 13.29
N LEU A 83 -5.44 10.76 12.34
CA LEU A 83 -4.41 9.74 12.56
C LEU A 83 -3.04 10.38 12.83
N LEU A 84 -2.65 11.38 12.02
CA LEU A 84 -1.36 12.05 12.18
C LEU A 84 -1.25 12.79 13.52
N LEU A 85 -2.33 13.40 14.02
CA LEU A 85 -2.34 14.05 15.33
C LEU A 85 -2.20 13.05 16.47
N VAL A 86 -2.87 11.89 16.39
CA VAL A 86 -2.72 10.83 17.41
C VAL A 86 -1.29 10.28 17.39
N CYS A 87 -0.71 10.01 16.22
CA CYS A 87 0.67 9.56 16.09
C CYS A 87 1.68 10.60 16.61
N LEU A 88 1.44 11.89 16.35
CA LEU A 88 2.26 12.98 16.86
C LEU A 88 2.21 13.06 18.40
N ALA A 89 1.03 12.92 19.00
CA ALA A 89 0.88 12.87 20.45
C ALA A 89 1.58 11.64 21.05
N SER A 90 1.41 10.47 20.41
CA SER A 90 2.02 9.20 20.84
C SER A 90 3.55 9.20 20.72
N THR A 91 4.13 10.01 19.83
CA THR A 91 5.59 10.20 19.73
C THR A 91 6.20 10.78 21.00
N GLN A 92 5.45 11.57 21.79
CA GLN A 92 5.95 12.15 23.05
C GLN A 92 6.16 11.11 24.16
N VAL A 93 5.56 9.93 24.02
CA VAL A 93 5.63 8.82 24.99
C VAL A 93 6.51 7.67 24.46
N ALA A 94 7.02 7.80 23.23
CA ALA A 94 7.82 6.76 22.60
C ALA A 94 9.18 6.57 23.31
N PRO A 95 9.61 5.32 23.55
CA PRO A 95 10.91 5.04 24.17
C PRO A 95 12.08 5.47 23.27
N ASP A 96 11.90 5.44 21.95
CA ASP A 96 12.82 6.02 20.98
C ASP A 96 12.12 7.10 20.13
N PRO A 97 12.29 8.39 20.47
CA PRO A 97 11.73 9.50 19.69
C PRO A 97 12.21 9.52 18.24
N GLY A 98 13.41 9.03 17.94
CA GLY A 98 13.98 9.01 16.60
C GLY A 98 13.19 8.12 15.65
N SER A 99 12.97 6.86 16.05
CA SER A 99 12.14 5.91 15.29
C SER A 99 10.69 6.36 15.19
N ALA A 100 10.13 6.92 16.27
CA ALA A 100 8.77 7.47 16.27
C ALA A 100 8.59 8.62 15.26
N ILE A 101 9.52 9.59 15.23
CA ILE A 101 9.49 10.68 14.25
C ILE A 101 9.62 10.14 12.82
N ARG A 102 10.48 9.14 12.59
CA ARG A 102 10.63 8.50 11.26
C ARG A 102 9.32 7.86 10.80
N LEU A 103 8.64 7.13 11.69
CA LEU A 103 7.33 6.54 11.39
C LEU A 103 6.26 7.62 11.16
N LEU A 104 6.25 8.69 11.94
CA LEU A 104 5.35 9.82 11.72
C LEU A 104 5.58 10.50 10.36
N MET A 105 6.84 10.73 9.98
CA MET A 105 7.19 11.29 8.66
C MET A 105 6.79 10.33 7.53
N LEU A 106 6.96 9.02 7.73
CA LEU A 106 6.50 8.01 6.80
C LEU A 106 4.96 8.08 6.61
N LEU A 107 4.17 8.09 7.70
CA LEU A 107 2.73 8.28 7.64
C LEU A 107 2.33 9.60 6.98
N ALA A 108 3.05 10.69 7.25
CA ALA A 108 2.84 11.97 6.59
C ALA A 108 3.08 11.91 5.07
N THR A 109 4.03 11.09 4.60
CA THR A 109 4.24 10.91 3.14
C THR A 109 3.09 10.15 2.48
N HIS A 110 2.49 9.18 3.17
CA HIS A 110 1.27 8.51 2.70
C HIS A 110 0.11 9.52 2.55
N ALA A 111 -0.07 10.39 3.55
CA ALA A 111 -1.02 11.49 3.50
C ALA A 111 -0.72 12.46 2.35
N ALA A 112 0.56 12.76 2.12
CA ALA A 112 1.01 13.64 1.04
C ALA A 112 0.67 13.08 -0.34
N PHE A 113 0.80 11.77 -0.59
CA PHE A 113 0.39 11.17 -1.87
C PHE A 113 -1.12 11.24 -2.11
N CYS A 114 -1.93 11.09 -1.05
CA CYS A 114 -3.36 11.34 -1.13
C CYS A 114 -3.66 12.80 -1.49
N LEU A 115 -2.99 13.75 -0.83
CA LEU A 115 -3.12 15.19 -1.06
C LEU A 115 -2.67 15.59 -2.47
N LEU A 116 -1.50 15.13 -2.91
CA LEU A 116 -0.94 15.43 -4.23
C LEU A 116 -1.88 15.00 -5.34
N ALA A 117 -2.56 13.86 -5.20
CA ALA A 117 -3.58 13.45 -6.16
C ALA A 117 -4.72 14.48 -6.30
N VAL A 118 -5.13 15.14 -5.22
CA VAL A 118 -6.13 16.24 -5.25
C VAL A 118 -5.65 17.44 -6.07
N TYR A 119 -4.34 17.73 -6.06
CA TYR A 119 -3.76 18.85 -6.81
C TYR A 119 -3.41 18.51 -8.26
N MET A 120 -3.12 17.24 -8.55
CA MET A 120 -2.62 16.82 -9.87
C MET A 120 -3.70 16.21 -10.76
N VAL A 121 -4.74 15.60 -10.20
CA VAL A 121 -5.82 14.95 -10.95
C VAL A 121 -6.99 15.90 -11.12
N ARG A 122 -7.23 16.37 -12.35
CA ARG A 122 -8.36 17.25 -12.66
C ARG A 122 -9.54 16.46 -13.23
N ASP A 123 -9.28 15.56 -14.15
CA ASP A 123 -10.33 14.82 -14.85
C ASP A 123 -9.98 13.33 -14.99
N PHE A 124 -10.82 12.61 -15.75
CA PHE A 124 -10.60 11.20 -16.04
C PHE A 124 -9.35 10.95 -16.91
N ALA A 125 -8.94 11.91 -17.74
CA ALA A 125 -7.75 11.78 -18.57
C ALA A 125 -6.48 11.88 -17.71
N ASP A 126 -6.45 12.80 -16.76
CA ASP A 126 -5.40 12.89 -15.75
C ASP A 126 -5.36 11.62 -14.87
N LEU A 127 -6.51 11.18 -14.36
CA LEU A 127 -6.57 9.95 -13.55
C LEU A 127 -6.04 8.76 -14.36
N ARG A 128 -6.48 8.60 -15.60
CA ARG A 128 -5.98 7.57 -16.51
C ARG A 128 -4.47 7.66 -16.70
N HIS A 129 -3.94 8.85 -16.93
CA HIS A 129 -2.51 9.08 -17.14
C HIS A 129 -1.71 8.59 -15.93
N PHE A 130 -2.10 8.96 -14.71
CA PHE A 130 -1.41 8.51 -13.51
C PHE A 130 -1.57 7.01 -13.24
N LEU A 131 -2.74 6.43 -13.49
CA LEU A 131 -2.93 4.98 -13.39
C LEU A 131 -2.02 4.24 -14.39
N LEU A 132 -1.89 4.75 -15.62
CA LEU A 132 -0.98 4.19 -16.61
C LEU A 132 0.49 4.39 -16.21
N LEU A 133 0.86 5.53 -15.62
CA LEU A 133 2.21 5.73 -15.07
C LEU A 133 2.55 4.72 -13.99
N ILE A 134 1.61 4.42 -13.09
CA ILE A 134 1.78 3.37 -12.07
C ILE A 134 2.02 2.00 -12.72
N VAL A 135 1.26 1.66 -13.77
CA VAL A 135 1.44 0.40 -14.53
C VAL A 135 2.74 0.39 -15.33
N VAL A 136 3.16 1.50 -15.92
CA VAL A 136 4.44 1.59 -16.63
C VAL A 136 5.60 1.48 -15.63
N GLY A 137 5.48 2.10 -14.45
CA GLY A 137 6.46 2.00 -13.36
C GLY A 137 6.61 0.57 -12.80
N SER A 138 5.62 -0.31 -13.00
CA SER A 138 5.74 -1.72 -12.61
C SER A 138 6.47 -2.59 -13.63
N ILE A 139 6.75 -2.10 -14.84
CA ILE A 139 7.46 -2.87 -15.87
C ILE A 139 8.89 -3.19 -15.43
N ALA A 140 9.64 -2.21 -14.91
CA ALA A 140 11.03 -2.45 -14.48
C ALA A 140 11.14 -3.48 -13.33
N PRO A 141 10.36 -3.40 -12.22
CA PRO A 141 10.34 -4.46 -11.22
C PRO A 141 9.86 -5.81 -11.77
N THR A 142 8.91 -5.83 -12.71
CA THR A 142 8.46 -7.09 -13.33
C THR A 142 9.58 -7.74 -14.15
N LEU A 143 10.31 -6.97 -14.95
CA LEU A 143 11.44 -7.48 -15.74
C LEU A 143 12.58 -7.94 -14.84
N TYR A 144 12.87 -7.21 -13.76
CA TYR A 144 13.89 -7.61 -12.79
C TYR A 144 13.50 -8.89 -12.04
N ALA A 145 12.22 -9.10 -11.75
CA ALA A 145 11.71 -10.38 -11.23
C ALA A 145 11.90 -11.54 -12.23
N GLY A 146 11.68 -11.28 -13.53
CA GLY A 146 11.97 -12.25 -14.58
C GLY A 146 13.46 -12.61 -14.67
N LEU A 147 14.34 -11.62 -14.50
CA LEU A 147 15.78 -11.83 -14.39
C LEU A 147 16.16 -12.60 -13.12
N GLN A 148 15.45 -12.36 -12.00
CA GLN A 148 15.58 -13.17 -10.78
C GLN A 148 15.30 -14.66 -11.05
N LEU A 149 14.24 -14.96 -11.78
CA LEU A 149 13.91 -16.34 -12.10
C LEU A 149 14.91 -16.95 -13.10
N ALA A 150 15.28 -16.21 -14.15
CA ALA A 150 16.15 -16.73 -15.21
C ALA A 150 17.57 -17.06 -14.74
N MET A 151 18.11 -16.31 -13.78
CA MET A 151 19.47 -16.50 -13.27
C MET A 151 19.53 -17.45 -12.05
N GLY A 152 18.40 -17.97 -11.58
CA GLY A 152 18.36 -18.94 -10.47
C GLY A 152 18.59 -18.37 -9.06
N TRP A 153 18.77 -17.05 -8.93
CA TRP A 153 18.89 -16.32 -7.65
C TRP A 153 17.55 -15.81 -7.07
N ALA A 154 16.41 -16.31 -7.56
CA ALA A 154 15.10 -16.04 -6.99
C ALA A 154 14.87 -16.82 -5.68
N ALA A 155 15.80 -16.75 -4.74
CA ALA A 155 15.72 -17.40 -3.43
C ALA A 155 15.66 -16.35 -2.31
N PHE A 156 14.92 -16.64 -1.25
CA PHE A 156 14.82 -15.79 -0.07
C PHE A 156 14.67 -16.67 1.17
N ASP A 157 15.56 -16.50 2.16
CA ASP A 157 15.73 -17.41 3.29
C ASP A 157 15.92 -18.88 2.81
N ASP A 158 15.27 -19.83 3.48
CA ASP A 158 15.30 -21.26 3.16
C ASP A 158 14.42 -21.66 1.95
N ASP A 159 13.71 -20.71 1.31
CA ASP A 159 12.88 -21.02 0.15
C ASP A 159 13.71 -21.15 -1.13
N SER A 160 13.61 -22.31 -1.78
CA SER A 160 14.19 -22.60 -3.10
C SER A 160 13.84 -21.55 -4.16
N ILE A 161 12.56 -21.16 -4.24
CA ILE A 161 12.05 -20.15 -5.15
C ILE A 161 11.10 -19.21 -4.41
N ARG A 162 11.53 -17.97 -4.15
CA ARG A 162 10.71 -16.89 -3.58
C ARG A 162 11.14 -15.53 -4.11
N VAL A 163 10.34 -15.01 -5.04
CA VAL A 163 10.66 -13.79 -5.80
C VAL A 163 10.36 -12.53 -4.99
N TYR A 164 11.31 -11.59 -4.97
CA TYR A 164 11.16 -10.29 -4.29
C TYR A 164 11.49 -9.07 -5.17
N SER A 165 12.06 -9.27 -6.37
CA SER A 165 12.41 -8.21 -7.32
C SER A 165 13.27 -7.11 -6.66
N SER A 166 12.99 -5.84 -6.94
CA SER A 166 13.68 -4.66 -6.41
C SER A 166 13.24 -4.29 -4.98
N PHE A 167 12.50 -5.16 -4.29
CA PHE A 167 12.02 -4.91 -2.92
C PHE A 167 12.86 -5.65 -1.90
N PRO A 168 12.97 -5.18 -0.65
CA PRO A 168 13.81 -5.83 0.35
C PRO A 168 13.21 -7.14 0.88
N HIS A 169 11.93 -7.42 0.59
CA HIS A 169 11.25 -8.61 1.06
C HIS A 169 10.13 -9.04 0.09
N PRO A 170 9.90 -10.35 -0.13
CA PRO A 170 8.88 -10.88 -1.06
C PRO A 170 7.46 -10.42 -0.74
N ASN A 171 7.09 -10.26 0.55
CA ASN A 171 5.77 -9.75 0.94
C ASN A 171 5.52 -8.34 0.38
N ILE A 172 6.52 -7.45 0.46
CA ILE A 172 6.39 -6.06 -0.02
C ILE A 172 6.15 -6.06 -1.53
N TYR A 173 6.87 -6.93 -2.25
CA TYR A 173 6.66 -7.10 -3.69
C TYR A 173 5.26 -7.66 -3.99
N ALA A 174 4.77 -8.62 -3.21
CA ALA A 174 3.43 -9.17 -3.38
C ALA A 174 2.33 -8.10 -3.18
N PHE A 175 2.49 -7.24 -2.17
CA PHE A 175 1.56 -6.14 -1.91
C PHE A 175 1.60 -5.07 -3.00
N TYR A 176 2.79 -4.81 -3.54
CA TYR A 176 2.97 -3.99 -4.73
C TYR A 176 2.23 -4.58 -5.93
N LEU A 177 2.47 -5.86 -6.26
CA LEU A 177 1.81 -6.56 -7.38
C LEU A 177 0.28 -6.57 -7.24
N MET A 178 -0.24 -6.76 -6.02
CA MET A 178 -1.68 -6.66 -5.73
C MET A 178 -2.22 -5.26 -6.06
N THR A 179 -1.51 -4.20 -5.65
CA THR A 179 -1.86 -2.82 -5.96
C THR A 179 -1.86 -2.56 -7.47
N ILE A 180 -0.83 -3.03 -8.19
CA ILE A 180 -0.75 -2.93 -9.66
C ILE A 180 -1.90 -3.68 -10.33
N LEU A 181 -2.21 -4.90 -9.87
CA LEU A 181 -3.32 -5.70 -10.36
C LEU A 181 -4.66 -4.96 -10.21
N ALA A 182 -4.91 -4.35 -9.04
CA ALA A 182 -6.09 -3.53 -8.81
C ALA A 182 -6.16 -2.33 -9.77
N VAL A 183 -5.03 -1.66 -10.03
CA VAL A 183 -4.95 -0.52 -10.95
C VAL A 183 -5.22 -0.95 -12.39
N VAL A 184 -4.60 -2.04 -12.86
CA VAL A 184 -4.82 -2.60 -14.20
C VAL A 184 -6.30 -2.94 -14.40
N LEU A 185 -6.91 -3.63 -13.43
CA LEU A 185 -8.32 -4.02 -13.51
C LEU A 185 -9.27 -2.82 -13.36
N THR A 186 -8.88 -1.78 -12.63
CA THR A 186 -9.61 -0.50 -12.58
C THR A 186 -9.64 0.17 -13.96
N LEU A 187 -8.50 0.25 -14.64
CA LEU A 187 -8.40 0.79 -16.00
C LEU A 187 -9.26 -0.01 -16.99
N LEU A 188 -9.24 -1.34 -16.91
CA LEU A 188 -10.04 -2.22 -17.77
C LEU A 188 -11.55 -2.15 -17.48
N ALA A 189 -11.93 -1.89 -16.23
CA ALA A 189 -13.32 -1.81 -15.76
C ALA A 189 -14.02 -0.49 -16.14
N GLY A 190 -13.27 0.57 -16.46
CA GLY A 190 -13.82 1.91 -16.69
C GLY A 190 -13.86 2.29 -18.18
N PRO A 191 -15.02 2.25 -18.86
CA PRO A 191 -15.13 2.69 -20.27
C PRO A 191 -14.70 4.14 -20.48
N ARG A 192 -14.87 5.00 -19.46
CA ARG A 192 -14.47 6.42 -19.49
C ARG A 192 -12.96 6.62 -19.58
N PHE A 193 -12.16 5.62 -19.25
CA PHE A 193 -10.72 5.70 -19.47
C PHE A 193 -10.37 5.58 -20.97
N ALA A 194 -11.33 5.25 -21.86
CA ALA A 194 -11.16 5.33 -23.31
C ALA A 194 -9.81 4.74 -23.79
N LEU A 195 -9.52 3.51 -23.36
CA LEU A 195 -8.28 2.81 -23.71
C LEU A 195 -8.30 2.40 -25.17
N SER A 196 -7.17 2.54 -25.87
CA SER A 196 -7.03 2.01 -27.22
C SER A 196 -7.13 0.47 -27.22
N PRO A 197 -7.61 -0.18 -28.30
CA PRO A 197 -7.71 -1.64 -28.36
C PRO A 197 -6.37 -2.35 -28.11
N ARG A 198 -5.26 -1.76 -28.60
CA ARG A 198 -3.90 -2.26 -28.38
C ARG A 198 -3.53 -2.21 -26.90
N LEU A 199 -3.71 -1.06 -26.25
CA LEU A 199 -3.40 -0.89 -24.82
C LEU A 199 -4.26 -1.82 -23.96
N ARG A 200 -5.55 -1.94 -24.26
CA ARG A 200 -6.45 -2.88 -23.55
C ARG A 200 -5.93 -4.32 -23.65
N ARG A 201 -5.50 -4.76 -24.84
CA ARG A 201 -4.90 -6.09 -25.04
C ARG A 201 -3.61 -6.26 -24.24
N MET A 202 -2.73 -5.27 -24.24
CA MET A 202 -1.49 -5.32 -23.45
C MET A 202 -1.76 -5.45 -21.95
N LEU A 203 -2.72 -4.67 -21.42
CA LEU A 203 -3.12 -4.76 -20.01
C LEU A 203 -3.69 -6.15 -19.66
N VAL A 204 -4.53 -6.72 -20.52
CA VAL A 204 -5.07 -8.08 -20.32
C VAL A 204 -3.96 -9.13 -20.32
N LEU A 205 -2.98 -9.02 -21.23
CA LEU A 205 -1.83 -9.92 -21.28
C LEU A 205 -0.88 -9.73 -20.10
N TYR A 206 -0.88 -8.55 -19.46
CA TYR A 206 -0.06 -8.28 -18.30
C TYR A 206 -0.62 -8.90 -17.01
N VAL A 207 -1.94 -9.06 -16.89
CA VAL A 207 -2.59 -9.70 -15.73
C VAL A 207 -1.99 -11.08 -15.36
N PRO A 208 -1.88 -12.06 -16.27
CA PRO A 208 -1.30 -13.37 -15.92
C PRO A 208 0.17 -13.27 -15.49
N VAL A 209 0.94 -12.32 -16.02
CA VAL A 209 2.32 -12.07 -15.58
C VAL A 209 2.34 -11.61 -14.12
N LEU A 210 1.50 -10.63 -13.76
CA LEU A 210 1.36 -10.15 -12.39
C LEU A 210 0.94 -11.28 -11.43
N LEU A 211 -0.02 -12.12 -11.84
CA LEU A 211 -0.51 -13.24 -11.03
C LEU A 211 0.56 -14.32 -10.83
N GLY A 212 1.32 -14.66 -11.88
CA GLY A 212 2.42 -15.63 -11.77
C GLY A 212 3.50 -15.15 -10.80
N LEU A 213 3.92 -13.89 -10.92
CA LEU A 213 4.90 -13.31 -10.00
C LEU A 213 4.36 -13.20 -8.58
N LEU A 214 3.07 -12.85 -8.41
CA LEU A 214 2.41 -12.79 -7.10
C LEU A 214 2.35 -14.16 -6.43
N LEU A 215 2.12 -15.23 -7.19
CA LEU A 215 2.21 -16.61 -6.68
C LEU A 215 3.63 -16.97 -6.25
N LEU A 216 4.63 -16.63 -7.08
CA LEU A 216 6.04 -16.90 -6.81
C LEU A 216 6.63 -16.08 -5.64
N THR A 217 5.93 -15.07 -5.14
CA THR A 217 6.30 -14.42 -3.86
C THR A 217 5.98 -15.26 -2.63
N LYS A 218 5.16 -16.32 -2.77
CA LYS A 218 4.68 -17.18 -1.68
C LYS A 218 3.96 -16.43 -0.54
N THR A 219 3.41 -15.25 -0.83
CA THR A 219 2.72 -14.40 0.17
C THR A 219 1.21 -14.69 0.24
N ARG A 220 0.81 -15.54 1.18
CA ARG A 220 -0.58 -16.03 1.36
C ARG A 220 -1.63 -14.90 1.45
N SER A 221 -1.35 -13.84 2.20
CA SER A 221 -2.29 -12.73 2.37
C SER A 221 -2.51 -11.93 1.07
N ALA A 222 -1.46 -11.81 0.24
CA ALA A 222 -1.59 -11.20 -1.08
C ALA A 222 -2.40 -12.07 -2.04
N TRP A 223 -2.36 -13.40 -1.91
CA TRP A 223 -3.21 -14.30 -2.70
C TRP A 223 -4.69 -14.08 -2.39
N ALA A 224 -5.05 -13.95 -1.11
CA ALA A 224 -6.42 -13.64 -0.70
C ALA A 224 -6.88 -12.27 -1.23
N GLY A 225 -6.03 -11.24 -1.14
CA GLY A 225 -6.30 -9.92 -1.71
C GLY A 225 -6.49 -9.95 -3.23
N ALA A 226 -5.61 -10.65 -3.96
CA ALA A 226 -5.71 -10.81 -5.41
C ALA A 226 -6.97 -11.60 -5.81
N ALA A 227 -7.32 -12.65 -5.06
CA ALA A 227 -8.54 -13.43 -5.26
C ALA A 227 -9.79 -12.56 -5.13
N LEU A 228 -9.86 -11.69 -4.11
CA LEU A 228 -10.97 -10.75 -3.93
C LEU A 228 -11.08 -9.75 -5.10
N ILE A 229 -9.95 -9.24 -5.59
CA ILE A 229 -9.89 -8.34 -6.73
C ILE A 229 -10.37 -9.03 -8.01
N LEU A 230 -9.86 -10.25 -8.29
CA LEU A 230 -10.27 -11.03 -9.46
C LEU A 230 -11.74 -11.42 -9.41
N LEU A 231 -12.24 -11.81 -8.23
CA LEU A 231 -13.65 -12.15 -8.04
C LEU A 231 -14.55 -10.93 -8.29
N THR A 232 -14.17 -9.77 -7.73
CA THR A 232 -14.90 -8.51 -7.96
C THR A 232 -14.93 -8.16 -9.45
N TYR A 233 -13.79 -8.26 -10.13
CA TYR A 233 -13.72 -7.97 -11.56
C TYR A 233 -14.53 -8.99 -12.40
N GLY A 234 -14.38 -10.27 -12.09
CA GLY A 234 -15.01 -11.38 -12.80
C GLY A 234 -16.54 -11.38 -12.69
N LEU A 235 -17.06 -11.10 -11.50
CA LEU A 235 -18.51 -11.04 -11.27
C LEU A 235 -19.16 -9.79 -11.87
N LEU A 236 -18.46 -8.65 -11.86
CA LEU A 236 -19.05 -7.37 -12.21
C LEU A 236 -18.74 -6.89 -13.65
N PHE A 237 -17.65 -7.32 -14.28
CA PHE A 237 -17.20 -6.77 -15.56
C PHE A 237 -16.96 -7.82 -16.64
N ASP A 238 -16.18 -8.87 -16.36
CA ASP A 238 -15.87 -9.92 -17.34
C ASP A 238 -15.70 -11.30 -16.68
N ARG A 239 -16.70 -12.16 -16.83
CA ARG A 239 -16.72 -13.52 -16.27
C ARG A 239 -15.55 -14.38 -16.73
N ARG A 240 -14.89 -14.06 -17.86
CA ARG A 240 -13.71 -14.80 -18.35
C ARG A 240 -12.53 -14.68 -17.38
N THR A 241 -12.44 -13.57 -16.63
CA THR A 241 -11.41 -13.39 -15.58
C THR A 241 -11.58 -14.39 -14.44
N LEU A 242 -12.77 -14.99 -14.26
CA LEU A 242 -12.96 -16.07 -13.29
C LEU A 242 -12.11 -17.31 -13.64
N LEU A 243 -11.68 -17.48 -14.89
CA LEU A 243 -10.71 -18.53 -15.24
C LEU A 243 -9.36 -18.30 -14.56
N TYR A 244 -8.90 -17.05 -14.42
CA TYR A 244 -7.67 -16.75 -13.67
C TYR A 244 -7.87 -17.00 -12.17
N PHE A 245 -9.05 -16.68 -11.64
CA PHE A 245 -9.40 -17.01 -10.26
C PHE A 245 -9.40 -18.52 -10.02
N LEU A 246 -9.99 -19.32 -10.91
CA LEU A 246 -10.00 -20.78 -10.84
C LEU A 246 -8.61 -21.39 -11.06
N GLY A 247 -7.75 -20.73 -11.84
CA GLY A 247 -6.36 -21.12 -12.02
C GLY A 247 -5.53 -21.03 -10.73
N LEU A 248 -5.95 -20.19 -9.75
CA LEU A 248 -5.25 -20.03 -8.48
C LEU A 248 -5.31 -21.31 -7.62
N PRO A 249 -6.49 -21.91 -7.33
CA PRO A 249 -6.58 -23.24 -6.72
C PRO A 249 -5.84 -24.33 -7.50
N VAL A 250 -5.91 -24.33 -8.83
CA VAL A 250 -5.20 -25.34 -9.64
C VAL A 250 -3.70 -25.22 -9.42
N ALA A 251 -3.14 -24.02 -9.50
CA ALA A 251 -1.72 -23.79 -9.23
C ALA A 251 -1.31 -24.23 -7.81
N LEU A 252 -2.15 -23.98 -6.80
CA LEU A 252 -1.92 -24.43 -5.42
C LEU A 252 -1.90 -25.96 -5.29
N LEU A 253 -2.65 -26.69 -6.13
CA LEU A 253 -2.69 -28.16 -6.11
C LEU A 253 -1.60 -28.81 -6.97
N THR A 254 -1.18 -28.16 -8.06
CA THR A 254 -0.24 -28.74 -9.03
C THR A 254 1.21 -28.36 -8.78
N VAL A 255 1.48 -27.28 -8.06
CA VAL A 255 2.85 -26.83 -7.74
C VAL A 255 3.18 -27.24 -6.30
N PRO A 256 4.06 -28.24 -6.09
CA PRO A 256 4.33 -28.81 -4.77
C PRO A 256 4.71 -27.76 -3.72
N GLU A 257 5.59 -26.81 -4.08
CA GLU A 257 6.01 -25.74 -3.17
C GLU A 257 4.85 -24.82 -2.73
N LEU A 258 3.86 -24.61 -3.59
CA LEU A 258 2.68 -23.82 -3.26
C LEU A 258 1.69 -24.65 -2.42
N ALA A 259 1.57 -25.95 -2.70
CA ALA A 259 0.76 -26.90 -1.95
C ALA A 259 1.29 -27.06 -0.52
N GLU A 260 2.60 -27.24 -0.35
CA GLU A 260 3.29 -27.29 0.94
C GLU A 260 3.09 -25.99 1.71
N ARG A 261 3.25 -24.85 1.04
CA ARG A 261 2.97 -23.54 1.64
C ARG A 261 1.51 -23.40 2.05
N PHE A 262 0.56 -24.06 1.42
CA PHE A 262 -0.85 -24.06 1.85
C PHE A 262 -1.08 -25.04 3.01
N ALA A 263 -0.54 -26.26 2.92
CA ALA A 263 -0.70 -27.33 3.91
C ALA A 263 -0.04 -27.00 5.26
N ASP A 264 1.06 -26.25 5.26
CA ASP A 264 1.75 -25.77 6.47
C ASP A 264 0.83 -24.98 7.43
N LEU A 265 -0.26 -24.38 6.93
CA LEU A 265 -1.29 -23.74 7.77
C LEU A 265 -1.98 -24.74 8.72
N GLN A 266 -2.07 -26.02 8.34
CA GLN A 266 -2.76 -27.06 9.11
C GLN A 266 -1.84 -27.75 10.12
N GLN A 267 -0.51 -27.69 9.92
CA GLN A 267 0.45 -28.46 10.71
C GLN A 267 1.03 -27.70 11.92
N GLY A 268 0.98 -26.37 11.93
CA GLY A 268 1.67 -25.53 12.93
C GLY A 268 1.08 -25.46 14.35
N ASN A 269 0.23 -26.41 14.77
CA ASN A 269 -0.48 -26.39 16.06
C ASN A 269 -0.09 -27.52 17.03
N THR A 270 1.02 -28.21 16.81
CA THR A 270 1.51 -29.21 17.78
C THR A 270 2.20 -28.50 18.95
N ALA A 271 1.60 -28.61 20.15
CA ALA A 271 2.00 -27.92 21.38
C ALA A 271 3.42 -28.21 21.91
N ASP A 272 4.12 -29.21 21.36
CA ASP A 272 5.39 -29.72 21.91
C ASP A 272 6.66 -29.16 21.24
N ALA A 273 6.56 -28.28 20.23
CA ALA A 273 7.75 -27.75 19.55
C ALA A 273 7.62 -26.26 19.22
N TYR A 274 7.91 -25.39 20.19
CA TYR A 274 8.17 -23.97 19.95
C TYR A 274 9.30 -23.75 18.91
N GLU A 275 10.16 -24.74 18.67
CA GLU A 275 11.24 -24.72 17.67
C GLU A 275 10.76 -24.78 16.20
N LYS A 276 9.48 -25.06 15.91
CA LYS A 276 8.96 -25.21 14.52
C LYS A 276 7.63 -24.49 14.28
N LEU A 277 7.47 -23.28 14.81
CA LEU A 277 6.28 -22.47 14.54
C LEU A 277 6.28 -21.96 13.10
N ASN A 278 5.19 -22.19 12.37
CA ASN A 278 4.97 -21.51 11.10
C ASN A 278 4.71 -20.01 11.32
N SER A 279 4.85 -19.20 10.27
CA SER A 279 4.74 -17.74 10.37
C SER A 279 3.38 -17.23 10.87
N TYR A 280 2.31 -18.04 10.82
CA TYR A 280 1.02 -17.63 11.37
C TYR A 280 0.92 -17.93 12.87
N ALA A 281 1.31 -19.13 13.28
CA ALA A 281 1.34 -19.53 14.69
C ALA A 281 2.28 -18.63 15.51
N PHE A 282 3.44 -18.27 14.95
CA PHE A 282 4.35 -17.28 15.52
C PHE A 282 3.65 -15.93 15.81
N ARG A 283 2.89 -15.41 14.83
CA ARG A 283 2.15 -14.14 14.99
C ARG A 283 1.07 -14.25 16.06
N VAL A 284 0.32 -15.35 16.10
CA VAL A 284 -0.73 -15.55 17.11
C VAL A 284 -0.14 -15.53 18.51
N LEU A 285 0.98 -16.22 18.74
CA LEU A 285 1.69 -16.20 20.01
C LEU A 285 2.20 -14.79 20.35
N LEU A 286 2.77 -14.09 19.38
CA LEU A 286 3.25 -12.71 19.53
C LEU A 286 2.11 -11.77 19.93
N TRP A 287 0.94 -11.91 19.30
CA TRP A 287 -0.23 -11.09 19.59
C TRP A 287 -0.81 -11.40 20.96
N GLN A 288 -0.82 -12.67 21.39
CA GLN A 288 -1.26 -13.04 22.75
C GLN A 288 -0.40 -12.34 23.81
N GLY A 289 0.93 -12.36 23.65
CA GLY A 289 1.84 -11.62 24.53
C GLY A 289 1.62 -10.11 24.48
N ALA A 290 1.44 -9.53 23.29
CA ALA A 290 1.17 -8.11 23.15
C ALA A 290 -0.16 -7.68 23.79
N MET A 291 -1.20 -8.53 23.73
CA MET A 291 -2.53 -8.20 24.27
C MET A 291 -2.54 -8.08 25.79
N THR A 292 -1.69 -8.82 26.52
CA THR A 292 -1.61 -8.67 27.99
C THR A 292 -1.11 -7.28 28.39
N TRP A 293 -0.17 -6.73 27.61
CA TRP A 293 0.35 -5.37 27.78
C TRP A 293 -0.66 -4.31 27.34
N VAL A 294 -1.35 -4.51 26.21
CA VAL A 294 -2.40 -3.59 25.73
C VAL A 294 -3.41 -3.27 26.85
N TRP A 295 -3.76 -4.26 27.68
CA TRP A 295 -4.71 -4.06 28.77
C TRP A 295 -4.22 -3.14 29.89
N GLU A 296 -2.92 -2.93 30.06
CA GLU A 296 -2.38 -1.99 31.03
C GLU A 296 -2.49 -0.54 30.54
N ARG A 297 -2.40 -0.30 29.23
CA ARG A 297 -2.48 1.04 28.61
C ARG A 297 -3.43 1.09 27.40
N PRO A 298 -4.72 0.76 27.56
CA PRO A 298 -5.63 0.52 26.44
C PRO A 298 -6.00 1.78 25.65
N ILE A 299 -5.90 2.97 26.26
CA ILE A 299 -6.36 4.22 25.63
C ILE A 299 -5.30 4.83 24.72
N PHE A 300 -4.06 4.98 25.22
CA PHE A 300 -2.97 5.70 24.55
C PHE A 300 -1.77 4.82 24.19
N GLY A 301 -1.72 3.57 24.64
CA GLY A 301 -0.64 2.64 24.35
C GLY A 301 0.70 3.02 24.99
N TYR A 302 1.77 2.48 24.41
CA TYR A 302 3.15 2.59 24.90
C TYR A 302 4.03 3.57 24.11
N GLY A 303 3.45 4.29 23.15
CA GLY A 303 4.16 5.26 22.30
C GLY A 303 4.38 4.76 20.88
N LEU A 304 4.49 5.69 19.92
CA LEU A 304 4.62 5.35 18.51
C LEU A 304 5.97 4.64 18.25
N SER A 305 5.98 3.61 17.40
CA SER A 305 7.17 2.79 17.13
C SER A 305 7.75 2.06 18.36
N SER A 306 6.96 1.87 19.42
CA SER A 306 7.43 1.23 20.67
C SER A 306 7.36 -0.29 20.67
N PHE A 307 6.63 -0.94 19.75
CA PHE A 307 6.41 -2.39 19.82
C PHE A 307 7.73 -3.18 19.83
N GLY A 308 8.62 -2.89 18.87
CA GLY A 308 9.92 -3.56 18.77
C GLY A 308 10.83 -3.33 19.97
N HIS A 309 10.63 -2.25 20.74
CA HIS A 309 11.39 -1.99 21.97
C HIS A 309 10.94 -2.87 23.14
N TYR A 310 9.63 -3.13 23.24
CA TYR A 310 9.05 -3.87 24.38
C TYR A 310 8.87 -5.37 24.11
N VAL A 311 8.98 -5.81 22.86
CA VAL A 311 8.65 -7.20 22.47
C VAL A 311 9.42 -8.27 23.24
N THR A 312 10.69 -8.04 23.55
CA THR A 312 11.53 -8.96 24.33
C THR A 312 11.06 -9.14 25.77
N GLN A 313 10.22 -8.24 26.29
CA GLN A 313 9.70 -8.29 27.66
C GLN A 313 8.45 -9.17 27.79
N PHE A 314 7.77 -9.47 26.67
CA PHE A 314 6.50 -10.20 26.69
C PHE A 314 6.43 -11.37 25.72
N PHE A 315 7.33 -11.43 24.74
CA PHE A 315 7.36 -12.53 23.79
C PHE A 315 8.19 -13.68 24.36
N PRO A 316 7.65 -14.91 24.44
CA PRO A 316 8.30 -16.02 25.15
C PRO A 316 9.42 -16.72 24.36
N LEU A 317 9.64 -16.35 23.09
CA LEU A 317 10.64 -16.98 22.22
C LEU A 317 11.86 -16.09 22.01
N PRO A 318 13.05 -16.67 21.85
CA PRO A 318 14.25 -15.91 21.49
C PRO A 318 14.05 -15.21 20.15
N LEU A 319 14.48 -13.95 20.08
CA LEU A 319 14.46 -13.14 18.87
C LEU A 319 15.89 -12.98 18.39
N GLU A 320 16.12 -13.18 17.09
CA GLU A 320 17.47 -13.15 16.51
C GLU A 320 18.09 -11.74 16.53
N ASN A 321 17.26 -10.68 16.49
CA ASN A 321 17.69 -9.27 16.47
C ASN A 321 17.18 -8.44 17.66
N ASP A 322 16.68 -9.07 18.73
CA ASP A 322 16.05 -8.41 19.90
C ASP A 322 14.92 -7.40 19.57
N THR A 323 14.47 -7.34 18.32
CA THR A 323 13.38 -6.48 17.85
C THR A 323 12.61 -7.17 16.73
N ILE A 324 11.30 -7.06 16.76
CA ILE A 324 10.39 -7.48 15.71
C ILE A 324 9.12 -6.64 15.80
N ASP A 325 8.51 -6.34 14.66
CA ASP A 325 7.21 -5.69 14.66
C ASP A 325 6.08 -6.71 14.86
N SER A 326 4.87 -6.25 15.17
CA SER A 326 3.74 -7.15 15.44
C SER A 326 3.27 -7.97 14.24
N HIS A 327 3.73 -7.66 13.03
CA HIS A 327 3.18 -8.16 11.76
C HIS A 327 1.64 -8.06 11.69
N SER A 328 1.07 -6.99 12.23
CA SER A 328 -0.35 -6.66 12.11
C SER A 328 -0.54 -5.19 12.44
N VAL A 329 -0.99 -4.39 11.48
CA VAL A 329 -1.27 -2.97 11.73
C VAL A 329 -2.24 -2.80 12.91
N TYR A 330 -3.22 -3.69 13.08
CA TYR A 330 -4.20 -3.59 14.16
C TYR A 330 -3.57 -3.80 15.54
N VAL A 331 -2.73 -4.83 15.69
CA VAL A 331 -2.02 -5.10 16.94
C VAL A 331 -0.98 -4.03 17.21
N GLN A 332 -0.23 -3.61 16.19
CA GLN A 332 0.76 -2.54 16.28
C GLN A 332 0.13 -1.26 16.82
N PHE A 333 -0.94 -0.76 16.18
CA PHE A 333 -1.57 0.49 16.59
C PHE A 333 -2.22 0.37 17.97
N LEU A 334 -2.86 -0.77 18.27
CA LEU A 334 -3.46 -0.96 19.58
C LEU A 334 -2.42 -0.96 20.69
N PHE A 335 -1.23 -1.53 20.46
CA PHE A 335 -0.11 -1.51 21.41
C PHE A 335 0.51 -0.11 21.54
N GLU A 336 0.83 0.53 20.42
CA GLU A 336 1.61 1.78 20.39
C GLU A 336 0.79 3.02 20.70
N THR A 337 -0.45 3.07 20.22
CA THR A 337 -1.32 4.26 20.26
C THR A 337 -2.63 4.04 21.00
N GLY A 338 -2.88 2.81 21.47
CA GLY A 338 -4.13 2.41 22.10
C GLY A 338 -5.33 2.42 21.15
N VAL A 339 -6.52 2.31 21.74
CA VAL A 339 -7.79 2.31 21.00
C VAL A 339 -8.00 3.62 20.22
N ILE A 340 -7.45 4.74 20.71
CA ILE A 340 -7.60 6.04 20.05
C ILE A 340 -6.93 6.05 18.68
N GLY A 341 -5.69 5.55 18.56
CA GLY A 341 -5.03 5.49 17.26
C GLY A 341 -5.61 4.43 16.34
N LEU A 342 -6.05 3.28 16.88
CA LEU A 342 -6.79 2.29 16.10
C LEU A 342 -8.08 2.86 15.52
N VAL A 343 -8.87 3.60 16.31
CA VAL A 343 -10.09 4.28 15.85
C VAL A 343 -9.77 5.34 14.79
N ALA A 344 -8.68 6.12 14.97
CA ALA A 344 -8.25 7.10 13.97
C ALA A 344 -7.82 6.44 12.64
N TYR A 345 -7.17 5.28 12.72
CA TYR A 345 -6.84 4.46 11.55
C TYR A 345 -8.10 3.94 10.86
N LEU A 346 -9.05 3.36 11.60
CA LEU A 346 -10.31 2.85 11.05
C LEU A 346 -11.19 3.98 10.48
N TRP A 347 -11.18 5.16 11.10
CA TRP A 347 -11.86 6.35 10.57
C TRP A 347 -11.40 6.68 9.15
N LEU A 348 -10.09 6.68 8.92
CA LEU A 348 -9.50 6.98 7.63
C LEU A 348 -10.01 6.01 6.53
N TYR A 349 -10.12 4.71 6.84
CA TYR A 349 -10.70 3.73 5.91
C TYR A 349 -12.22 3.85 5.76
N ALA A 350 -12.96 4.08 6.85
CA ALA A 350 -14.41 4.27 6.78
C ALA A 350 -14.78 5.46 5.89
N ARG A 351 -14.03 6.57 5.99
CA ARG A 351 -14.25 7.77 5.20
C ARG A 351 -13.91 7.60 3.73
N ILE A 352 -12.81 6.90 3.40
CA ILE A 352 -12.46 6.64 2.00
C ILE A 352 -13.41 5.61 1.37
N ILE A 353 -13.86 4.59 2.12
CA ILE A 353 -14.90 3.65 1.67
C ILE A 353 -16.20 4.40 1.38
N ALA A 354 -16.63 5.31 2.26
CA ALA A 354 -17.82 6.13 2.01
C ALA A 354 -17.67 7.07 0.80
N ALA A 355 -16.45 7.56 0.51
CA ALA A 355 -16.19 8.33 -0.70
C ALA A 355 -16.26 7.45 -1.96
N THR A 356 -15.70 6.25 -1.92
CA THR A 356 -15.75 5.28 -3.02
C THR A 356 -17.16 4.74 -3.26
N ALA A 357 -17.94 4.49 -2.21
CA ALA A 357 -19.35 4.11 -2.33
C ALA A 357 -20.17 5.18 -3.06
N ARG A 358 -19.89 6.47 -2.82
CA ARG A 358 -20.52 7.57 -3.56
C ARG A 358 -20.15 7.59 -5.05
N LEU A 359 -18.95 7.15 -5.45
CA LEU A 359 -18.60 6.95 -6.86
C LEU A 359 -19.48 5.86 -7.48
N ILE A 360 -19.62 4.73 -6.80
CA ILE A 360 -20.45 3.59 -7.24
C ILE A 360 -21.91 4.03 -7.40
N LEU A 361 -22.47 4.71 -6.40
CA LEU A 361 -23.85 5.21 -6.41
C LEU A 361 -24.09 6.25 -7.51
N ARG A 362 -23.04 6.92 -8.00
CA ARG A 362 -23.11 7.84 -9.17
C ARG A 362 -22.88 7.13 -10.51
N GLY A 363 -22.83 5.81 -10.53
CA GLY A 363 -22.71 4.98 -11.73
C GLY A 363 -21.26 4.70 -12.16
N GLU A 364 -20.25 5.08 -11.38
CA GLU A 364 -18.86 4.68 -11.64
C GLU A 364 -18.63 3.23 -11.21
N ARG A 365 -19.00 2.28 -12.07
CA ARG A 365 -18.84 0.85 -11.74
C ARG A 365 -17.39 0.49 -11.40
N TRP A 366 -16.40 1.06 -12.11
CA TRP A 366 -14.97 0.81 -11.86
C TRP A 366 -14.53 1.10 -10.42
N ALA A 367 -15.28 1.92 -9.65
CA ALA A 367 -14.98 2.19 -8.25
C ALA A 367 -15.17 0.95 -7.33
N TRP A 368 -15.87 -0.10 -7.78
CA TRP A 368 -15.85 -1.40 -7.11
C TRP A 368 -14.45 -1.99 -7.02
N MET A 369 -13.58 -1.74 -8.02
CA MET A 369 -12.19 -2.17 -7.97
C MET A 369 -11.39 -1.45 -6.89
N LEU A 370 -11.71 -0.19 -6.59
CA LEU A 370 -11.10 0.55 -5.50
C LEU A 370 -11.54 0.00 -4.14
N LEU A 371 -12.80 -0.40 -3.98
CA LEU A 371 -13.26 -1.09 -2.76
C LEU A 371 -12.55 -2.44 -2.59
N ALA A 372 -12.40 -3.22 -3.66
CA ALA A 372 -11.66 -4.47 -3.62
C ALA A 372 -10.18 -4.26 -3.26
N MET A 373 -9.55 -3.20 -3.78
CA MET A 373 -8.18 -2.80 -3.41
C MET A 373 -8.08 -2.44 -1.91
N ILE A 374 -9.02 -1.64 -1.39
CA ILE A 374 -9.07 -1.28 0.03
C ILE A 374 -9.25 -2.53 0.90
N ALA A 375 -10.20 -3.41 0.55
CA ALA A 375 -10.47 -4.62 1.29
C ALA A 375 -9.27 -5.60 1.25
N GLY A 376 -8.62 -5.74 0.09
CA GLY A 376 -7.37 -6.49 -0.04
C GLY A 376 -6.25 -5.91 0.82
N TYR A 377 -6.09 -4.58 0.84
CA TYR A 377 -5.13 -3.90 1.70
C TYR A 377 -5.39 -4.15 3.19
N LEU A 378 -6.63 -4.00 3.64
CA LEU A 378 -7.03 -4.22 5.04
C LEU A 378 -6.89 -5.69 5.46
N SER A 379 -7.11 -6.62 4.53
CA SER A 379 -6.86 -8.05 4.75
C SER A 379 -5.36 -8.33 4.92
N MET A 380 -4.49 -7.66 4.17
CA MET A 380 -3.03 -7.82 4.31
C MET A 380 -2.53 -7.15 5.58
N ALA A 381 -3.12 -6.00 5.96
CA ALA A 381 -2.82 -5.27 7.20
C ALA A 381 -3.12 -6.09 8.47
N TYR A 382 -3.94 -7.14 8.37
CA TYR A 382 -4.13 -8.10 9.47
C TYR A 382 -2.90 -8.95 9.75
N SER A 383 -2.16 -9.32 8.70
CA SER A 383 -1.05 -10.27 8.75
C SER A 383 0.32 -9.64 8.51
N ASP A 384 0.36 -8.34 8.26
CA ASP A 384 1.59 -7.61 8.02
C ASP A 384 1.47 -6.13 8.36
N ASN A 385 2.60 -5.45 8.51
CA ASN A 385 2.68 -4.04 8.88
C ASN A 385 2.59 -3.12 7.66
N MET A 386 1.47 -3.22 6.96
CA MET A 386 1.22 -2.57 5.67
C MET A 386 1.53 -1.06 5.63
N LEU A 387 1.33 -0.34 6.73
CA LEU A 387 1.59 1.10 6.81
C LEU A 387 3.08 1.48 6.81
N TYR A 388 3.97 0.51 7.02
CA TYR A 388 5.42 0.71 6.97
C TYR A 388 5.94 0.57 5.53
N TYR A 389 5.13 0.00 4.63
CA TYR A 389 5.51 -0.21 3.24
C TYR A 389 5.13 0.96 2.34
N LEU A 390 6.15 1.72 1.98
CA LEU A 390 6.04 3.00 1.32
C LEU A 390 5.40 2.92 -0.08
N VAL A 391 5.97 2.15 -1.00
CA VAL A 391 5.57 2.13 -2.41
C VAL A 391 4.11 1.67 -2.63
N PRO A 392 3.67 0.47 -2.16
CA PRO A 392 2.29 0.04 -2.37
C PRO A 392 1.29 1.01 -1.75
N THR A 393 1.59 1.54 -0.56
CA THR A 393 0.69 2.45 0.16
C THR A 393 0.64 3.83 -0.49
N TRP A 394 1.77 4.39 -0.98
CA TRP A 394 1.79 5.62 -1.78
C TRP A 394 0.89 5.51 -3.02
N TYR A 395 1.02 4.40 -3.76
CA TYR A 395 0.29 4.22 -5.02
C TYR A 395 -1.21 4.09 -4.74
N MET A 396 -1.58 3.28 -3.75
CA MET A 396 -2.97 3.15 -3.30
C MET A 396 -3.57 4.52 -2.93
N TRP A 397 -2.91 5.30 -2.07
CA TRP A 397 -3.44 6.58 -1.62
C TRP A 397 -3.51 7.64 -2.72
N PHE A 398 -2.58 7.62 -3.67
CA PHE A 398 -2.65 8.47 -4.85
C PHE A 398 -3.87 8.12 -5.71
N VAL A 399 -4.09 6.83 -6.00
CA VAL A 399 -5.26 6.36 -6.76
C VAL A 399 -6.57 6.72 -6.06
N LEU A 400 -6.68 6.47 -4.76
CA LEU A 400 -7.87 6.77 -3.97
C LEU A 400 -8.15 8.29 -3.90
N GLY A 401 -7.10 9.11 -3.70
CA GLY A 401 -7.20 10.56 -3.70
C GLY A 401 -7.63 11.12 -5.06
N GLY A 402 -7.07 10.59 -6.15
CA GLY A 402 -7.41 10.97 -7.52
C GLY A 402 -8.86 10.64 -7.87
N ALA A 403 -9.30 9.42 -7.56
CA ALA A 403 -10.68 8.98 -7.77
C ALA A 403 -11.70 9.84 -7.02
N CYS A 404 -11.42 10.20 -5.76
CA CYS A 404 -12.25 11.09 -4.97
C CYS A 404 -12.32 12.52 -5.52
N THR A 405 -11.28 12.96 -6.23
CA THR A 405 -11.22 14.30 -6.82
C THR A 405 -12.11 14.38 -8.05
N VAL A 406 -12.06 13.35 -8.91
CA VAL A 406 -12.95 13.22 -10.08
C VAL A 406 -14.44 13.20 -9.68
N LEU A 407 -14.78 12.68 -8.48
CA LEU A 407 -16.14 12.75 -7.93
C LEU A 407 -16.62 14.19 -7.68
N ARG A 408 -15.75 15.03 -7.11
CA ARG A 408 -16.09 16.38 -6.63
C ARG A 408 -16.28 17.37 -7.78
N GLN A 409 -15.58 17.15 -8.88
CA GLN A 409 -15.63 18.01 -10.06
C GLN A 409 -16.84 17.73 -10.95
N ARG A 410 -17.71 16.78 -10.59
CA ARG A 410 -19.06 16.73 -11.18
C ARG A 410 -19.93 17.77 -10.52
N PRO A 411 -20.32 18.86 -11.21
CA PRO A 411 -21.51 19.58 -10.79
C PRO A 411 -22.67 18.58 -10.83
N ALA A 412 -23.70 18.81 -10.05
CA ALA A 412 -24.99 18.15 -10.20
C ALA A 412 -25.60 18.52 -11.58
N VAL A 413 -25.06 17.98 -12.68
CA VAL A 413 -25.56 18.18 -14.05
C VAL A 413 -27.01 17.70 -14.16
N ARG A 414 -27.45 16.80 -13.25
CA ARG A 414 -28.85 16.37 -13.13
C ARG A 414 -29.81 17.40 -12.51
N ARG A 415 -29.35 18.47 -11.83
CA ARG A 415 -30.27 19.48 -11.26
C ARG A 415 -30.64 20.59 -12.24
N ARG A 416 -29.89 20.82 -13.32
CA ARG A 416 -30.22 21.82 -14.36
C ARG A 416 -31.13 21.29 -15.47
N ALA A 417 -31.09 20.00 -15.77
CA ALA A 417 -31.95 19.40 -16.79
C ALA A 417 -33.43 19.25 -16.36
N ALA A 418 -33.74 19.42 -15.07
CA ALA A 418 -35.10 19.29 -14.52
C ALA A 418 -35.84 20.64 -14.36
N ILE A 419 -35.26 21.77 -14.80
CA ILE A 419 -35.83 23.12 -14.61
C ILE A 419 -36.10 23.83 -15.96
N LEU A 420 -36.05 23.12 -17.08
CA LEU A 420 -36.55 23.67 -18.35
C LEU A 420 -38.01 23.25 -18.53
N PRO A 421 -39.00 24.16 -18.41
CA PRO A 421 -40.35 23.86 -18.83
C PRO A 421 -40.34 23.61 -20.35
N LEU A 422 -41.03 22.56 -20.78
CA LEU A 422 -41.25 22.25 -22.18
C LEU A 422 -41.91 23.48 -22.85
N PRO A 423 -41.38 23.98 -23.99
CA PRO A 423 -42.09 25.00 -24.75
C PRO A 423 -43.41 24.41 -25.28
N ALA A 424 -44.49 25.15 -25.05
CA ALA A 424 -45.84 24.86 -25.54
C ALA A 424 -45.96 25.07 -27.05
#